data_AF-A0A836BC48-F1
#
_entry.id   AF-A0A836BC48-F1
#
_cell.length_a   1.000
_cell.length_b   1.000
_cell.length_c   1.000
_cell.angle_alpha   90.00
_cell.angle_beta   90.00
_cell.angle_gamma   90.00
#
_symmetry.space_group_name_H-M   'P 1'
#
loop_
_entity.id
_entity.type
_entity.pdbx_description
1 polymer ?
#
loop_
_entity_poly.entity_id
_entity_poly.type
_entity_poly.pdbx_seq_one_letter_code
_entity_poly.pdbx_strand_id
1 'polypeptide(L)'
;MFCLWNGFIQGWSFARQMTPDTPVWTPRVVAGLALWLFGWLNVMRADTILINLRKPGETGYKIPHGGMFNFVSAGNYASEICEWSGFALAAGTLPAAAFALFTFCNLAPRGHHHHRWYQEKFKGEYPASRRAVIPYVW
;
A
#
# COMPACT_ATOMS: atom_id res chain seq x y z
N MET A 1 -19.36 -3.37 4.36
CA MET A 1 -19.63 -4.55 3.53
C MET A 1 -18.34 -5.19 3.00
N PHE A 2 -17.47 -4.45 2.29
CA PHE A 2 -16.21 -4.99 1.73
C PHE A 2 -15.33 -5.75 2.74
N CYS A 3 -14.97 -5.12 3.87
CA CYS A 3 -14.03 -5.73 4.83
C CYS A 3 -14.55 -7.04 5.44
N LEU A 4 -15.86 -7.14 5.69
CA LEU A 4 -16.48 -8.35 6.24
C LEU A 4 -16.34 -9.52 5.25
N TRP A 5 -16.68 -9.28 3.98
CA TRP A 5 -16.57 -10.29 2.94
C TRP A 5 -15.13 -10.65 2.62
N ASN A 6 -14.25 -9.65 2.47
CA ASN A 6 -12.83 -9.91 2.23
C ASN A 6 -12.24 -10.74 3.38
N GLY A 7 -12.42 -10.31 4.63
CA GLY A 7 -11.92 -11.05 5.80
C GLY A 7 -12.46 -12.48 5.88
N PHE A 8 -13.76 -12.67 5.66
CA PHE A 8 -14.37 -14.00 5.65
C PHE A 8 -13.78 -14.90 4.57
N ILE A 9 -13.67 -14.42 3.32
CA ILE A 9 -13.16 -15.22 2.20
C ILE A 9 -11.69 -15.58 2.42
N GLN A 10 -10.86 -14.66 2.92
CA GLN A 10 -9.46 -14.97 3.22
C GLN A 10 -9.34 -16.05 4.29
N GLY A 11 -10.05 -15.90 5.41
CA GLY A 11 -10.02 -16.88 6.51
C GLY A 11 -10.55 -18.24 6.08
N TRP A 12 -11.67 -18.27 5.35
CA TRP A 12 -12.26 -19.49 4.81
C TRP A 12 -11.33 -20.20 3.82
N SER A 13 -10.65 -19.44 2.96
CA SER A 13 -9.69 -19.97 2.00
C SER A 13 -8.50 -20.63 2.68
N PHE A 14 -7.95 -20.02 3.74
CA PHE A 14 -6.85 -20.62 4.51
C PHE A 14 -7.28 -21.89 5.24
N ALA A 15 -8.43 -21.86 5.91
CA ALA A 15 -8.94 -23.02 6.65
C ALA A 15 -9.16 -24.25 5.76
N ARG A 16 -9.44 -24.07 4.47
CA ARG A 16 -9.61 -25.17 3.51
C ARG A 16 -8.32 -25.65 2.86
N GLN A 17 -7.29 -24.81 2.80
CA GLN A 17 -6.04 -25.10 2.09
C GLN A 17 -4.93 -25.57 3.03
N MET A 18 -5.01 -25.24 4.31
CA MET A 18 -4.03 -25.68 5.30
C MET A 18 -4.42 -27.05 5.89
N THR A 19 -3.57 -28.05 5.65
CA THR A 19 -3.54 -29.32 6.38
C THR A 19 -2.42 -29.29 7.43
N PRO A 20 -2.42 -30.19 8.43
CA PRO A 20 -1.35 -30.28 9.43
C PRO A 20 0.06 -30.43 8.82
N ASP A 21 0.17 -31.07 7.66
CA ASP A 21 1.44 -31.32 6.97
C ASP A 21 1.86 -30.19 6.02
N THR A 22 1.06 -29.11 5.92
CA THR A 22 1.37 -28.01 5.01
C THR A 22 2.63 -27.26 5.47
N PRO A 23 3.70 -27.19 4.66
CA PRO A 23 4.92 -26.50 5.05
C PRO A 23 4.67 -24.99 5.11
N VAL A 24 4.73 -24.42 6.31
CA VAL A 24 4.47 -22.99 6.54
C VAL A 24 5.68 -22.10 6.25
N TRP A 25 6.90 -22.64 6.23
CA TRP A 25 8.16 -21.89 6.02
C TRP A 25 8.79 -22.13 4.64
N THR A 26 7.99 -22.14 3.59
CA THR A 26 8.53 -22.23 2.22
C THR A 26 9.20 -20.91 1.81
N PRO A 27 10.15 -20.92 0.84
CA PRO A 27 10.77 -19.69 0.34
C PRO A 27 9.75 -18.64 -0.14
N ARG A 28 8.64 -19.09 -0.72
CA ARG A 28 7.51 -18.23 -1.13
C ARG A 28 6.90 -17.51 0.07
N VAL A 29 6.62 -18.23 1.16
CA VAL A 29 6.05 -17.64 2.37
C VAL A 29 7.03 -16.65 2.99
N VAL A 30 8.30 -17.01 3.11
CA VAL A 30 9.33 -16.12 3.66
C VAL A 30 9.48 -14.85 2.82
N ALA A 31 9.56 -14.97 1.49
CA ALA A 31 9.64 -13.82 0.60
C ALA A 31 8.38 -12.94 0.67
N GLY A 32 7.20 -13.55 0.71
CA GLY A 32 5.93 -12.84 0.85
C GLY A 32 5.80 -12.10 2.19
N LEU A 33 6.20 -12.72 3.30
CA LEU A 33 6.22 -12.10 4.63
C LEU A 33 7.23 -10.94 4.69
N ALA A 34 8.41 -11.10 4.09
CA ALA A 34 9.39 -10.03 4.01
C ALA A 34 8.86 -8.83 3.21
N LEU A 35 8.21 -9.08 2.07
CA LEU A 35 7.60 -8.04 1.24
C LEU A 35 6.41 -7.37 1.93
N TRP A 36 5.56 -8.15 2.61
CA TRP A 36 4.44 -7.66 3.40
C TRP A 36 4.95 -6.74 4.52
N LEU A 37 5.94 -7.20 5.30
CA LEU A 37 6.52 -6.42 6.40
C LEU A 37 7.16 -5.13 5.89
N PHE A 38 7.89 -5.19 4.77
CA PHE A 38 8.45 -4.00 4.15
C PHE A 38 7.36 -2.99 3.74
N GLY A 39 6.28 -3.47 3.12
CA GLY A 39 5.12 -2.64 2.77
C GLY A 39 4.49 -2.00 4.00
N TRP A 40 4.14 -2.83 4.99
CA TRP A 40 3.49 -2.40 6.24
C TRP A 40 4.31 -1.35 7.01
N LEU A 41 5.64 -1.55 7.14
CA LEU A 41 6.51 -0.57 7.78
C LEU A 41 6.51 0.77 7.05
N ASN A 42 6.47 0.75 5.72
CA ASN A 42 6.39 1.98 4.93
C ASN A 42 4.99 2.62 4.98
N VAL A 43 3.90 1.84 5.09
CA VAL A 43 2.55 2.36 5.36
C VAL A 43 2.54 3.10 6.69
N MET A 44 2.98 2.46 7.78
CA MET A 44 3.03 3.07 9.11
C MET A 44 3.84 4.36 9.11
N ARG A 45 5.00 4.37 8.42
CA ARG A 45 5.83 5.56 8.28
C ARG A 45 5.12 6.66 7.49
N ALA A 46 4.50 6.32 6.35
CA ALA A 46 3.84 7.29 5.48
C ALA A 46 2.63 7.93 6.19
N ASP A 47 1.80 7.13 6.84
CA ASP A 47 0.65 7.64 7.59
C ASP A 47 1.08 8.49 8.79
N THR A 48 2.14 8.08 9.49
CA THR A 48 2.74 8.91 10.55
C THR A 48 3.19 10.27 10.01
N ILE A 49 3.81 10.32 8.83
CA ILE A 49 4.19 11.58 8.19
C ILE A 49 2.93 12.42 7.91
N LEU A 50 1.91 11.82 7.30
CA LEU A 50 0.67 12.52 6.92
C LEU A 50 -0.10 13.06 8.14
N ILE A 51 -0.21 12.29 9.21
CA ILE A 51 -0.84 12.71 10.47
C ILE A 51 -0.12 13.92 11.06
N ASN A 52 1.22 13.89 11.06
CA ASN A 52 2.04 14.96 11.60
C ASN A 52 2.17 16.19 10.68
N LEU A 53 1.60 16.17 9.47
CA LEU A 53 1.58 17.37 8.61
C LEU A 53 0.72 18.48 9.20
N ARG A 54 -0.26 18.15 10.04
CA ARG A 54 -1.19 19.13 10.61
C ARG A 54 -1.16 19.09 12.12
N LYS A 55 -1.07 20.27 12.74
CA LYS A 55 -1.37 20.44 14.16
C LYS A 55 -2.89 20.58 14.36
N PRO A 56 -3.43 20.24 15.54
CA PRO A 56 -4.84 20.49 15.85
C PRO A 56 -5.21 21.95 15.57
N GLY A 57 -6.21 22.17 14.70
CA GLY A 57 -6.68 23.50 14.30
C GLY A 57 -6.10 24.05 12.99
N GLU A 58 -5.09 23.43 12.37
CA GLU A 58 -4.59 23.85 11.06
C GLU A 58 -5.46 23.32 9.90
N THR A 59 -5.83 24.20 8.96
CA THR A 59 -6.69 23.87 7.80
C THR A 59 -5.96 23.86 6.45
N GLY A 60 -4.63 23.94 6.44
CA GLY A 60 -3.80 23.94 5.23
C GLY A 60 -3.41 22.54 4.73
N TYR A 61 -3.18 22.41 3.43
CA TYR A 61 -2.46 21.27 2.85
C TYR A 61 -0.96 21.58 2.79
N LYS A 62 -0.12 20.56 3.01
CA LYS A 62 1.34 20.65 2.94
C LYS A 62 1.87 19.51 2.07
N ILE A 63 3.03 19.69 1.46
CA ILE A 63 3.70 18.64 0.70
C ILE A 63 4.34 17.66 1.71
N PRO A 64 4.00 16.36 1.68
CA PRO A 64 4.68 15.36 2.52
C PRO A 64 6.12 15.15 2.05
N HIS A 65 7.06 14.94 2.97
CA HIS A 65 8.47 14.64 2.69
C HIS A 65 8.96 13.48 3.54
N GLY A 66 9.94 12.72 3.02
CA GLY A 66 10.54 11.58 3.71
C GLY A 66 9.94 10.22 3.32
N GLY A 67 10.74 9.16 3.46
CA GLY A 67 10.35 7.80 3.11
C GLY A 67 9.91 7.68 1.64
N MET A 68 8.80 6.98 1.40
CA MET A 68 8.23 6.81 0.06
C MET A 68 7.80 8.13 -0.61
N PHE A 69 7.51 9.18 0.17
CA PHE A 69 7.16 10.49 -0.39
C PHE A 69 8.32 11.18 -1.12
N ASN A 70 9.55 10.70 -0.96
CA ASN A 70 10.67 11.18 -1.76
C ASN A 70 10.59 10.74 -3.22
N PHE A 71 9.88 9.64 -3.50
CA PHE A 71 9.81 9.05 -4.84
C PHE A 71 8.42 9.20 -5.46
N VAL A 72 7.37 9.07 -4.65
CA VAL A 72 5.98 9.06 -5.12
C VAL A 72 5.07 9.97 -4.29
N SER A 73 4.02 10.50 -4.89
CA SER A 73 3.05 11.38 -4.22
C SER A 73 2.17 10.63 -3.24
N ALA A 74 1.75 9.42 -3.61
CA ALA A 74 0.90 8.57 -2.79
C ALA A 74 1.74 7.50 -2.10
N GLY A 75 2.70 7.93 -1.27
CA GLY A 75 3.64 7.05 -0.59
C GLY A 75 2.99 5.98 0.28
N ASN A 76 1.87 6.31 0.94
CA ASN A 76 1.06 5.35 1.68
C ASN A 76 0.42 4.30 0.76
N TYR A 77 -0.20 4.71 -0.35
CA TYR A 77 -0.83 3.80 -1.30
C TYR A 77 0.15 2.88 -2.00
N ALA A 78 1.31 3.39 -2.41
CA ALA A 78 2.38 2.57 -2.98
C ALA A 78 2.84 1.48 -1.98
N SER A 79 2.95 1.86 -0.70
CA SER A 79 3.33 0.95 0.38
C SER A 79 2.26 -0.09 0.67
N GLU A 80 0.97 0.30 0.66
CA GLU A 80 -0.15 -0.61 0.89
C GLU A 80 -0.33 -1.61 -0.26
N ILE A 81 -0.11 -1.18 -1.50
CA ILE A 81 -0.06 -2.09 -2.67
C ILE A 81 1.07 -3.12 -2.49
N CYS A 82 2.24 -2.68 -2.04
CA CYS A 82 3.38 -3.56 -1.76
C CYS A 82 3.06 -4.55 -0.65
N GLU A 83 2.43 -4.08 0.43
CA GLU A 83 2.00 -4.88 1.57
C GLU A 83 1.08 -6.02 1.11
N TRP A 84 0.00 -5.69 0.40
CA TRP A 84 -0.97 -6.69 -0.04
C TRP A 84 -0.45 -7.62 -1.13
N SER A 85 0.53 -7.16 -1.94
CA SER A 85 1.26 -8.03 -2.86
C SER A 85 2.11 -9.06 -2.12
N GLY A 86 2.78 -8.66 -1.04
CA GLY A 86 3.50 -9.58 -0.15
C GLY A 86 2.56 -10.58 0.53
N PHE A 87 1.41 -10.12 1.02
CA PHE A 87 0.37 -11.00 1.56
C PHE A 87 -0.12 -12.00 0.52
N ALA A 88 -0.42 -11.58 -0.71
CA ALA A 88 -0.82 -12.48 -1.79
C ALA A 88 0.25 -13.53 -2.11
N LEU A 89 1.51 -13.11 -2.15
CA LEU A 89 2.64 -14.02 -2.35
C LEU A 89 2.76 -15.04 -1.21
N ALA A 90 2.62 -14.61 0.04
CA ALA A 90 2.69 -15.49 1.21
C ALA A 90 1.48 -16.43 1.32
N ALA A 91 0.28 -15.91 1.06
CA ALA A 91 -0.96 -16.67 1.10
C ALA A 91 -1.01 -17.73 0.00
N GLY A 92 -0.64 -17.35 -1.23
CA GLY A 92 -0.69 -18.24 -2.39
C GLY A 92 -2.10 -18.67 -2.78
N THR A 93 -3.12 -17.90 -2.35
CA THR A 93 -4.54 -18.20 -2.61
C THR A 93 -5.10 -17.25 -3.66
N LEU A 94 -6.09 -17.73 -4.43
CA LEU A 94 -6.79 -16.89 -5.41
C LEU A 94 -7.47 -15.67 -4.75
N PRO A 95 -8.14 -15.79 -3.58
CA PRO A 95 -8.68 -14.62 -2.89
C PRO A 95 -7.63 -13.58 -2.46
N ALA A 96 -6.43 -14.00 -2.05
CA ALA A 96 -5.37 -13.07 -1.69
C ALA A 96 -4.83 -12.33 -2.91
N ALA A 97 -4.64 -13.02 -4.04
CA ALA A 97 -4.27 -12.39 -5.31
C ALA A 97 -5.34 -11.41 -5.81
N ALA A 98 -6.62 -11.79 -5.72
CA ALA A 98 -7.74 -10.93 -6.09
C ALA A 98 -7.78 -9.67 -5.21
N PHE A 99 -7.51 -9.80 -3.90
CA PHE A 99 -7.46 -8.66 -3.00
C PHE A 99 -6.28 -7.72 -3.32
N ALA A 100 -5.08 -8.24 -3.60
CA ALA A 100 -3.96 -7.41 -4.01
C ALA A 100 -4.24 -6.63 -5.31
N LEU A 101 -4.84 -7.29 -6.30
CA LEU A 101 -5.26 -6.65 -7.55
C LEU A 101 -6.34 -5.59 -7.30
N PHE A 102 -7.33 -5.90 -6.47
CA PHE A 102 -8.37 -4.94 -6.08
C PHE A 102 -7.77 -3.70 -5.40
N THR A 103 -6.86 -3.89 -4.44
CA THR A 103 -6.13 -2.80 -3.78
C THR A 103 -5.43 -1.93 -4.81
N PHE A 104 -4.67 -2.53 -5.74
CA PHE A 104 -4.00 -1.79 -6.81
C PHE A 104 -5.00 -0.96 -7.64
N CYS A 105 -6.07 -1.59 -8.12
CA CYS A 105 -7.08 -0.92 -8.94
C CYS A 105 -7.82 0.21 -8.22
N ASN A 106 -7.94 0.17 -6.90
CA ASN A 106 -8.59 1.22 -6.11
C ASN A 106 -7.64 2.34 -5.72
N LEU A 107 -6.44 1.99 -5.27
CA LEU A 107 -5.50 2.95 -4.71
C LEU A 107 -4.68 3.65 -5.79
N ALA A 108 -4.32 2.96 -6.88
CA ALA A 108 -3.46 3.54 -7.89
C ALA A 108 -4.12 4.72 -8.64
N PRO A 109 -5.38 4.64 -9.10
CA PRO A 109 -6.06 5.80 -9.70
C PRO A 109 -6.24 6.95 -8.71
N ARG A 110 -6.52 6.64 -7.43
CA ARG A 110 -6.62 7.65 -6.37
C ARG A 110 -5.28 8.35 -6.14
N GLY A 111 -4.18 7.61 -6.12
CA GLY A 111 -2.83 8.16 -6.01
C GLY A 111 -2.47 9.06 -7.20
N HIS A 112 -2.89 8.69 -8.41
CA HIS A 112 -2.74 9.53 -9.60
C HIS A 112 -3.53 10.84 -9.50
N HIS A 113 -4.76 10.80 -8.99
CA HIS A 113 -5.52 12.02 -8.73
C HIS A 113 -4.86 12.89 -7.66
N HIS A 114 -4.28 12.31 -6.60
CA HIS A 114 -3.50 13.07 -5.62
C HIS A 114 -2.26 13.72 -6.24
N HIS A 115 -1.53 13.01 -7.09
CA HIS A 115 -0.38 13.55 -7.81
C HIS A 115 -0.75 14.79 -8.63
N ARG A 116 -1.79 14.70 -9.46
CA ARG A 116 -2.29 15.84 -10.25
C ARG A 116 -2.72 17.00 -9.37
N TRP A 117 -3.50 16.72 -8.32
CA TRP A 117 -3.95 17.74 -7.40
C TRP A 117 -2.77 18.47 -6.71
N TYR A 118 -1.73 17.73 -6.29
CA TYR A 118 -0.54 18.33 -5.72
C TYR A 118 0.22 19.23 -6.71
N GLN A 119 0.36 18.80 -7.97
CA GLN A 119 0.98 19.61 -9.03
C GLN A 119 0.19 20.89 -9.29
N GLU A 120 -1.13 20.82 -9.38
CA GLU A 120 -1.99 21.98 -9.60
C GLU A 120 -1.98 22.95 -8.41
N LYS A 121 -1.97 22.40 -7.19
CA LYS A 121 -2.05 23.17 -5.94
C LYS A 121 -0.75 23.88 -5.61
N PHE A 122 0.39 23.18 -5.70
CA PHE A 122 1.70 23.68 -5.27
C PHE A 122 2.59 24.15 -6.43
N LYS A 123 2.21 23.86 -7.69
CA LYS A 123 2.87 24.36 -8.90
C LYS A 123 4.39 24.22 -8.82
N GLY A 124 5.14 25.32 -8.91
CA GLY A 124 6.60 25.34 -8.91
C GLY A 124 7.27 24.87 -7.61
N GLU A 125 6.52 24.76 -6.50
CA GLU A 125 7.03 24.23 -5.24
C GLU A 125 6.96 22.68 -5.19
N TYR A 126 6.17 22.05 -6.07
CA TYR A 126 6.02 20.61 -6.07
C TYR A 126 7.22 19.91 -6.72
N PRO A 127 7.82 18.87 -6.08
CA PRO A 127 8.98 18.19 -6.64
C PRO A 127 8.68 17.49 -7.97
N ALA A 128 9.28 17.97 -9.07
CA ALA A 128 9.08 17.44 -10.42
C ALA A 128 9.61 16.01 -10.61
N SER A 129 10.51 15.55 -9.75
CA SER A 129 11.04 14.17 -9.77
C SER A 129 10.04 13.14 -9.25
N ARG A 130 9.01 13.55 -8.50
CA ARG A 130 8.03 12.62 -7.94
C ARG A 130 7.18 11.98 -9.03
N ARG A 131 6.79 10.75 -8.76
CA ARG A 131 5.81 9.98 -9.54
C ARG A 131 4.51 9.84 -8.73
N ALA A 132 3.46 9.32 -9.32
CA ALA A 132 2.17 9.19 -8.66
C ALA A 132 2.19 8.06 -7.61
N VAL A 133 2.54 6.84 -8.03
CA VAL A 133 2.34 5.60 -7.26
C VAL A 133 3.49 4.61 -7.40
N ILE A 134 4.03 4.41 -8.61
CA ILE A 134 5.13 3.48 -8.87
C ILE A 134 6.44 4.29 -8.97
N PRO A 135 7.39 4.10 -8.04
CA PRO A 135 8.66 4.83 -8.05
C PRO A 135 9.36 4.75 -9.40
N TYR A 136 9.86 5.89 -9.88
CA TYR A 136 10.59 6.06 -11.15
C TYR A 136 9.80 5.77 -12.44
N VAL A 137 8.59 5.20 -12.36
CA VAL A 137 7.79 4.81 -13.53
C VAL A 137 6.55 5.68 -13.68
N TRP A 138 5.63 5.63 -12.71
CA TRP A 138 4.31 6.24 -12.84
C TRP A 138 3.87 6.97 -11.58
#